data_AF-A0A0F2L2U2-F1
#
_entry.id   AF-A0A0F2L2U2-F1
#
_cell.length_a   1.000
_cell.length_b   1.000
_cell.length_c   1.000
_cell.angle_alpha   90.00
_cell.angle_beta   90.00
_cell.angle_gamma   90.00
#
_symmetry.space_group_name_H-M   'P 1'
#
loop_
_entity.id
_entity.type
_entity.pdbx_description
1 polymer ?
#
loop_
_entity_poly.entity_id
_entity_poly.type
_entity_poly.pdbx_seq_one_letter_code
_entity_poly.pdbx_strand_id
1 'polypeptide(L)'
;MLPKILLTRRHSVLPLGLGDYNLCIKHMGKYLDFLTPCNEVGNYVIIMPRQGVYINDKTIEPMSWNGTQGMEVYALFGNELALYELSVKDDKVSYVRYRANEEFLRGVNMSGNAVNEILSVVDSLLRNYIRSSFMIYTAYLRLALNGMIRFPGYREYVRGRVRVYGKDSLVIVKESSGSELRVSLVTTIESIDQFTKIVMDLVRASRIINDFRLGRIGHSVRMILDAFIPNNLITLSNEDT
;
A
#
# COMPACT_ATOMS: atom_id res chain seq x y z
N MET A 1 13.50 9.67 1.66
CA MET A 1 12.58 9.04 0.69
C MET A 1 12.24 10.10 -0.34
N LEU A 2 12.38 9.77 -1.62
CA LEU A 2 12.05 10.70 -2.71
C LEU A 2 10.53 10.74 -2.94
N PRO A 3 10.00 11.82 -3.55
CA PRO A 3 8.63 11.86 -4.02
C PRO A 3 8.32 10.68 -4.94
N LYS A 4 7.11 10.14 -4.83
CA LYS A 4 6.63 9.08 -5.73
C LYS A 4 5.57 9.66 -6.65
N ILE A 5 5.63 9.31 -7.93
CA ILE A 5 4.63 9.72 -8.92
C ILE A 5 3.72 8.54 -9.20
N LEU A 6 2.42 8.75 -9.16
CA LEU A 6 1.40 7.74 -9.46
C LEU A 6 0.50 8.22 -10.59
N LEU A 7 0.40 7.39 -11.63
CA LEU A 7 -0.59 7.51 -12.70
C LEU A 7 -1.73 6.53 -12.47
N THR A 8 -2.95 7.05 -12.59
CA THR A 8 -4.19 6.26 -12.54
C THR A 8 -5.02 6.55 -13.79
N ARG A 9 -6.08 5.78 -14.03
CA ARG A 9 -6.98 6.04 -15.17
C ARG A 9 -7.61 7.44 -15.11
N ARG A 10 -7.81 7.99 -13.90
CA ARG A 10 -8.36 9.33 -13.67
C ARG A 10 -7.29 10.42 -13.74
N HIS A 11 -6.10 10.12 -13.25
CA HIS A 11 -4.94 11.00 -13.23
C HIS A 11 -3.86 10.41 -14.13
N SER A 12 -4.05 10.61 -15.44
CA SER A 12 -3.44 9.80 -16.48
C SER A 12 -2.29 10.45 -17.23
N VAL A 13 -1.94 11.71 -16.97
CA VAL A 13 -0.98 12.46 -17.80
C VAL A 13 0.14 13.03 -16.93
N LEU A 14 1.38 12.66 -17.24
CA LEU A 14 2.58 13.20 -16.63
C LEU A 14 3.47 13.87 -17.69
N PRO A 15 3.50 15.22 -17.73
CA PRO A 15 4.41 15.98 -18.57
C PRO A 15 5.81 16.01 -17.96
N LEU A 16 6.81 15.69 -18.77
CA LEU A 16 8.22 15.72 -18.42
C LEU A 16 8.98 16.72 -19.28
N GLY A 17 9.75 17.57 -18.62
CA GLY A 17 10.71 18.46 -19.25
C GLY A 17 12.07 17.80 -19.32
N LEU A 18 12.61 17.62 -20.52
CA LEU A 18 13.90 16.98 -20.79
C LEU A 18 14.94 18.01 -21.28
N GLY A 19 14.80 19.27 -20.86
CA GLY A 19 15.59 20.40 -21.34
C GLY A 19 15.04 20.94 -22.65
N ASP A 20 15.47 20.35 -23.78
CA ASP A 20 15.19 20.88 -25.12
C ASP A 20 13.84 20.40 -25.69
N TYR A 21 13.24 19.37 -25.10
CA TYR A 21 11.94 18.84 -25.52
C TYR A 21 11.11 18.34 -24.33
N ASN A 22 9.80 18.18 -24.58
CA ASN A 22 8.85 17.67 -23.59
C ASN A 22 8.31 16.28 -23.98
N LEU A 23 8.22 15.39 -23.01
CA LEU A 23 7.69 14.03 -23.12
C LEU A 23 6.44 13.87 -22.24
N CYS A 24 5.36 13.32 -22.79
CA CYS A 24 4.15 13.00 -22.06
C CYS A 24 4.15 11.51 -21.77
N ILE A 25 4.04 11.14 -20.49
CA ILE A 25 3.75 9.76 -20.08
C ILE A 25 2.26 9.66 -19.83
N LYS A 26 1.58 8.79 -20.58
CA LYS A 26 0.13 8.63 -20.52
C LYS A 26 -0.31 7.26 -20.05
N HIS A 27 -1.28 7.23 -19.16
CA HIS A 27 -1.97 6.00 -18.76
C HIS A 27 -3.06 5.62 -19.77
N MET A 28 -2.85 4.55 -20.54
CA MET A 28 -3.77 4.05 -21.57
C MET A 28 -4.66 2.89 -21.08
N GLY A 29 -4.88 2.80 -19.76
CA GLY A 29 -5.69 1.77 -19.13
C GLY A 29 -4.95 0.46 -18.86
N LYS A 30 -4.17 -0.05 -19.82
CA LYS A 30 -3.40 -1.32 -19.69
C LYS A 30 -1.89 -1.15 -19.74
N TYR A 31 -1.41 -0.02 -20.24
CA TYR A 31 0.01 0.28 -20.41
C TYR A 31 0.23 1.79 -20.29
N LEU A 32 1.51 2.19 -20.20
CA LEU A 32 1.92 3.59 -20.34
C LEU A 32 2.37 3.84 -21.77
N ASP A 33 1.90 4.94 -22.35
CA ASP A 33 2.33 5.43 -23.65
C ASP A 33 3.25 6.66 -23.48
N PHE A 34 4.13 6.88 -24.45
CA PHE A 34 5.20 7.86 -24.40
C PHE A 34 5.11 8.76 -25.64
N LEU A 35 4.64 9.99 -25.46
CA LEU A 35 4.32 10.90 -26.57
C LEU A 35 5.23 12.13 -26.59
N THR A 36 5.76 12.43 -27.78
CA THR A 36 6.58 13.62 -28.05
C THR A 36 6.06 14.34 -29.30
N PRO A 37 5.87 15.66 -29.30
CA PRO A 37 5.99 16.56 -28.14
C PRO A 37 4.79 16.43 -27.18
N CYS A 38 5.03 16.74 -25.91
CA CYS A 38 3.97 16.79 -24.90
C CYS A 38 3.23 18.13 -24.93
N ASN A 39 1.96 18.11 -25.32
CA ASN A 39 1.11 19.31 -25.43
C ASN A 39 -0.03 19.33 -24.40
N GLU A 40 -0.01 18.42 -23.42
CA GLU A 40 -1.09 18.28 -22.44
C GLU A 40 -0.71 18.82 -21.08
N VAL A 41 -1.70 19.38 -20.40
CA VAL A 41 -1.59 19.80 -19.00
C VAL A 41 -1.45 18.56 -18.13
N GLY A 42 -0.59 18.63 -17.12
CA GLY A 42 -0.39 17.53 -16.19
C GLY A 42 -1.67 17.20 -15.43
N ASN A 43 -1.82 15.92 -15.14
CA ASN A 43 -2.85 15.42 -14.26
C ASN A 43 -2.37 14.07 -13.73
N TYR A 44 -1.57 14.12 -12.67
CA TYR A 44 -0.98 12.95 -12.02
C TYR A 44 -1.00 13.12 -10.50
N VAL A 45 -0.80 12.03 -9.77
CA VAL A 45 -0.72 12.05 -8.32
C VAL A 45 0.75 12.13 -7.91
N ILE A 46 1.10 13.11 -7.08
CA ILE A 46 2.41 13.20 -6.42
C ILE A 46 2.26 12.88 -4.94
N ILE A 47 3.11 11.97 -4.47
CA ILE A 47 3.16 11.53 -3.09
C ILE A 47 4.43 12.11 -2.49
N MET A 48 4.27 13.09 -1.61
CA MET A 48 5.36 13.74 -0.90
C MET A 48 5.51 13.05 0.45
N PRO A 49 6.59 12.26 0.68
CA PRO A 49 6.73 11.43 1.88
C PRO A 49 6.56 12.27 3.15
N ARG A 50 5.70 11.80 4.05
CA ARG A 50 5.31 12.47 5.31
C ARG A 50 4.62 13.82 5.18
N GLN A 51 4.47 14.40 3.98
CA GLN A 51 3.81 15.68 3.76
C GLN A 51 2.36 15.49 3.33
N GLY A 52 2.10 14.67 2.31
CA GLY A 52 0.76 14.43 1.80
C GLY A 52 0.74 13.84 0.40
N VAL A 53 -0.46 13.70 -0.15
CA VAL A 53 -0.74 13.14 -1.47
C VAL A 53 -1.61 14.12 -2.25
N TYR A 54 -1.09 14.60 -3.37
CA TYR A 54 -1.67 15.71 -4.11
C TYR A 54 -1.85 15.40 -5.59
N ILE A 55 -2.89 15.96 -6.20
CA ILE A 55 -2.98 16.05 -7.66
C ILE A 55 -2.08 17.20 -8.10
N ASN A 56 -1.26 16.97 -9.13
CA ASN A 56 -0.37 17.99 -9.68
C ASN A 56 -0.56 18.09 -11.20
N ASP A 57 -0.44 19.32 -11.69
CA ASP A 57 -0.64 19.71 -13.09
C ASP A 57 0.62 20.24 -13.78
N LYS A 58 1.71 20.38 -13.01
CA LYS A 58 2.97 20.94 -13.50
C LYS A 58 3.85 19.89 -14.17
N THR A 59 4.63 20.35 -15.14
CA THR A 59 5.76 19.62 -15.71
C THR A 59 6.80 19.29 -14.64
N ILE A 60 7.31 18.06 -14.66
CA ILE A 60 8.39 17.59 -13.80
C ILE A 60 9.68 17.44 -14.61
N GLU A 61 10.79 17.82 -14.01
CA GLU A 61 12.12 17.53 -14.54
C GLU A 61 12.66 16.24 -13.89
N PRO A 62 13.08 15.24 -14.67
CA PRO A 62 13.74 14.06 -14.14
C PRO A 62 15.05 14.39 -13.42
N MET A 63 15.46 13.52 -12.50
CA MET A 63 16.75 13.68 -11.83
C MET A 63 17.88 13.38 -12.80
N SER A 64 18.87 14.27 -12.90
CA SER A 64 20.06 14.07 -13.74
C SER A 64 21.21 13.49 -12.93
N TRP A 65 21.81 12.41 -13.43
CA TRP A 65 23.01 11.79 -12.87
C TRP A 65 23.96 11.35 -13.97
N ASN A 66 25.18 11.91 -14.00
CA ASN A 66 26.22 11.62 -14.99
C ASN A 66 25.72 11.73 -16.46
N GLY A 67 24.87 12.72 -16.75
CA GLY A 67 24.30 12.94 -18.09
C GLY A 67 23.13 12.03 -18.46
N THR A 68 22.73 11.11 -17.57
CA THR A 68 21.50 10.33 -17.71
C THR A 68 20.42 10.96 -16.85
N GLN A 69 19.27 11.25 -17.45
CA GLN A 69 18.08 11.69 -16.74
C GLN A 69 17.22 10.48 -16.37
N GLY A 70 16.82 10.37 -15.10
CA GLY A 70 16.10 9.21 -14.57
C GLY A 70 14.91 9.57 -13.70
N MET A 71 13.86 8.75 -13.75
CA MET A 71 12.65 8.96 -12.96
C MET A 71 11.87 7.66 -12.72
N GLU A 72 11.26 7.55 -11.56
CA GLU A 72 10.35 6.45 -11.19
C GLU A 72 8.89 6.88 -11.33
N VAL A 73 8.10 6.11 -12.08
CA VAL A 73 6.65 6.32 -12.25
C VAL A 73 5.90 5.06 -11.85
N TYR A 74 5.03 5.18 -10.86
CA TYR A 74 4.07 4.13 -10.54
C TYR A 74 2.83 4.28 -11.40
N ALA A 75 2.26 3.16 -11.85
CA ALA A 75 1.01 3.14 -12.60
C ALA A 75 0.07 2.08 -12.04
N LEU A 76 -1.19 2.46 -11.81
CA LEU A 76 -2.24 1.55 -11.34
C LEU A 76 -3.10 1.06 -12.51
N PHE A 77 -2.95 -0.21 -12.89
CA PHE A 77 -3.69 -0.87 -13.98
C PHE A 77 -4.77 -1.80 -13.41
N GLY A 78 -5.91 -1.24 -13.00
CA GLY A 78 -6.99 -2.02 -12.39
C GLY A 78 -6.53 -2.67 -11.08
N ASN A 79 -6.12 -3.94 -11.14
CA ASN A 79 -5.68 -4.74 -9.98
C ASN A 79 -4.15 -4.91 -9.89
N GLU A 80 -3.38 -4.21 -10.72
CA GLU A 80 -1.92 -4.26 -10.70
C GLU A 80 -1.32 -2.87 -10.48
N LEU A 81 -0.41 -2.76 -9.51
CA LEU A 81 0.49 -1.63 -9.39
C LEU A 81 1.83 -1.99 -10.05
N ALA A 82 2.26 -1.19 -11.01
CA ALA A 82 3.54 -1.35 -11.69
C ALA A 82 4.45 -0.15 -11.41
N LEU A 83 5.75 -0.39 -11.37
CA LEU A 83 6.79 0.64 -11.33
C LEU A 83 7.47 0.68 -12.70
N TYR A 84 7.60 1.86 -13.27
CA TYR A 84 8.37 2.14 -14.47
C TYR A 84 9.58 2.98 -14.07
N GLU A 85 10.77 2.43 -14.29
CA GLU A 85 12.03 3.16 -14.18
C GLU A 85 12.40 3.69 -15.55
N LEU A 86 12.35 5.00 -15.70
CA LEU A 86 12.64 5.71 -16.94
C LEU A 86 14.09 6.18 -16.92
N SER A 87 14.76 6.03 -18.06
CA SER A 87 16.12 6.51 -18.26
C SER A 87 16.23 7.14 -19.65
N VAL A 88 16.64 8.40 -19.69
CA VAL A 88 16.86 9.19 -20.89
C VAL A 88 18.34 9.50 -21.01
N LYS A 89 18.93 9.13 -22.14
CA LYS A 89 20.33 9.40 -22.46
C LYS A 89 20.49 9.57 -23.96
N ASP A 90 21.19 10.62 -24.39
CA ASP A 90 21.46 10.92 -25.81
C ASP A 90 20.15 10.90 -26.65
N ASP A 91 19.11 11.60 -26.18
CA ASP A 91 17.74 11.66 -26.75
C ASP A 91 16.99 10.33 -26.86
N LYS A 92 17.57 9.23 -26.35
CA LYS A 92 16.90 7.93 -26.30
C LYS A 92 16.23 7.75 -24.96
N VAL A 93 14.92 7.49 -25.01
CA VAL A 93 14.12 7.12 -23.84
C VAL A 93 14.08 5.60 -23.75
N SER A 94 14.43 5.07 -22.59
CA SER A 94 14.28 3.66 -22.24
C SER A 94 13.49 3.54 -20.95
N TYR A 95 12.77 2.43 -20.79
CA TYR A 95 12.09 2.14 -19.54
C TYR A 95 12.17 0.66 -19.19
N VAL A 96 12.17 0.37 -17.90
CA VAL A 96 12.04 -0.99 -17.36
C VAL A 96 10.79 -1.04 -16.48
N ARG A 97 10.01 -2.11 -16.62
CA ARG A 97 8.78 -2.33 -15.86
C ARG A 97 9.01 -3.39 -14.78
N TYR A 98 8.72 -3.01 -13.54
CA TYR A 98 8.72 -3.89 -12.38
C TYR A 98 7.31 -4.04 -11.82
N ARG A 99 7.03 -5.18 -11.18
CA ARG A 99 5.84 -5.32 -10.34
C ARG A 99 6.09 -4.58 -9.03
N ALA A 100 5.29 -3.55 -8.75
CA ALA A 100 5.37 -2.86 -7.48
C ALA A 100 4.61 -3.65 -6.40
N ASN A 101 5.10 -3.55 -5.17
CA ASN A 101 4.54 -4.21 -4.00
C ASN A 101 4.12 -3.17 -2.95
N GLU A 102 3.85 -3.63 -1.74
CA GLU A 102 3.39 -2.81 -0.64
C GLU A 102 4.40 -1.75 -0.17
N GLU A 103 5.67 -1.85 -0.56
CA GLU A 103 6.70 -0.86 -0.24
C GLU A 103 6.37 0.52 -0.83
N PHE A 104 5.54 0.56 -1.88
CA PHE A 104 4.94 1.79 -2.38
C PHE A 104 4.23 2.61 -1.29
N LEU A 105 3.57 1.96 -0.33
CA LEU A 105 2.80 2.64 0.71
C LEU A 105 3.68 3.23 1.82
N ARG A 106 4.96 2.86 1.89
CA ARG A 106 5.87 3.33 2.92
C ARG A 106 6.06 4.85 2.83
N GLY A 107 5.87 5.52 3.96
CA GLY A 107 6.04 6.97 4.11
C GLY A 107 4.86 7.80 3.60
N VAL A 108 3.78 7.18 3.10
CA VAL A 108 2.58 7.90 2.65
C VAL A 108 1.92 8.58 3.85
N ASN A 109 1.65 9.87 3.72
CA ASN A 109 0.81 10.63 4.65
C ASN A 109 -0.60 10.74 4.05
N MET A 110 -1.61 10.28 4.78
CA MET A 110 -3.02 10.24 4.37
C MET A 110 -3.69 11.61 4.51
N SER A 111 -3.09 12.64 3.91
CA SER A 111 -3.61 14.00 3.81
C SER A 111 -3.42 14.53 2.39
N GLY A 112 -4.24 15.53 2.01
CA GLY A 112 -4.25 16.09 0.66
C GLY A 112 -5.47 15.66 -0.16
N ASN A 113 -5.53 16.11 -1.42
CA ASN A 113 -6.70 15.94 -2.29
C ASN A 113 -6.70 14.65 -3.13
N ALA A 114 -5.62 13.86 -3.10
CA ALA A 114 -5.49 12.60 -3.85
C ALA A 114 -5.44 11.35 -2.95
N VAL A 115 -5.87 11.44 -1.69
CA VAL A 115 -5.85 10.30 -0.74
C VAL A 115 -6.67 9.09 -1.26
N ASN A 116 -7.76 9.34 -1.97
CA ASN A 116 -8.58 8.27 -2.55
C ASN A 116 -7.80 7.39 -3.54
N GLU A 117 -6.80 7.94 -4.24
CA GLU A 117 -5.98 7.19 -5.18
C GLU A 117 -5.06 6.21 -4.44
N ILE A 118 -4.60 6.56 -3.23
CA ILE A 118 -3.88 5.62 -2.36
C ILE A 118 -4.80 4.49 -1.89
N LEU A 119 -6.05 4.81 -1.52
CA LEU A 119 -7.02 3.79 -1.15
C LEU A 119 -7.30 2.81 -2.30
N SER A 120 -7.35 3.29 -3.54
CA SER A 120 -7.43 2.43 -4.74
C SER A 120 -6.20 1.55 -4.91
N VAL A 121 -5.00 2.06 -4.62
CA VAL A 121 -3.78 1.24 -4.62
C VAL A 121 -3.85 0.14 -3.55
N VAL A 122 -4.28 0.46 -2.32
CA VAL A 122 -4.42 -0.55 -1.26
C VAL A 122 -5.44 -1.61 -1.63
N ASP A 123 -6.60 -1.22 -2.16
CA ASP A 123 -7.63 -2.15 -2.64
C ASP A 123 -7.08 -3.07 -3.74
N SER A 124 -6.33 -2.52 -4.70
CA SER A 124 -5.67 -3.29 -5.75
C SER A 124 -4.65 -4.29 -5.19
N LEU A 125 -3.81 -3.89 -4.24
CA LEU A 125 -2.82 -4.76 -3.60
C LEU A 125 -3.51 -5.91 -2.84
N LEU A 126 -4.58 -5.59 -2.09
CA LEU A 126 -5.38 -6.59 -1.38
C LEU A 126 -6.05 -7.56 -2.33
N ARG A 127 -6.72 -7.09 -3.39
CA ARG A 127 -7.36 -7.94 -4.41
C ARG A 127 -6.37 -8.89 -5.07
N ASN A 128 -5.17 -8.41 -5.37
CA ASN A 128 -4.13 -9.23 -5.98
C ASN A 128 -3.60 -10.29 -4.99
N TYR A 129 -3.42 -9.91 -3.72
CA TYR A 129 -2.99 -10.83 -2.67
C TYR A 129 -4.02 -11.94 -2.41
N ILE A 130 -5.31 -11.61 -2.27
CA ILE A 130 -6.36 -12.61 -2.01
C ILE A 130 -6.60 -13.56 -3.19
N ARG A 131 -6.29 -13.14 -4.41
CA ARG A 131 -6.40 -14.00 -5.61
C ARG A 131 -5.39 -15.15 -5.62
N SER A 132 -4.37 -15.09 -4.76
CA SER A 132 -3.30 -16.11 -4.70
C SER A 132 -3.73 -17.41 -3.99
N SER A 133 -4.99 -17.53 -3.57
CA SER A 133 -5.61 -18.76 -3.02
C SER A 133 -4.82 -19.43 -1.90
N PHE A 134 -4.32 -18.66 -0.93
CA PHE A 134 -3.72 -19.18 0.28
C PHE A 134 -4.80 -19.69 1.25
N MET A 135 -4.47 -20.70 2.07
CA MET A 135 -5.36 -21.14 3.15
C MET A 135 -5.42 -20.13 4.30
N ILE A 136 -4.31 -19.43 4.53
CA ILE A 136 -4.15 -18.42 5.59
C ILE A 136 -3.62 -17.13 4.96
N TYR A 137 -4.29 -16.02 5.25
CA TYR A 137 -3.88 -14.69 4.85
C TYR A 137 -3.34 -13.93 6.05
N THR A 138 -2.28 -13.17 5.83
CA THR A 138 -1.67 -12.36 6.88
C THR A 138 -1.35 -10.97 6.40
N ALA A 139 -1.39 -10.00 7.32
CA ALA A 139 -0.93 -8.65 7.06
C ALA A 139 -0.23 -8.08 8.30
N TYR A 140 0.79 -7.27 8.06
CA TYR A 140 1.46 -6.47 9.07
C TYR A 140 1.42 -5.00 8.66
N LEU A 141 0.92 -4.17 9.57
CA LEU A 141 0.81 -2.74 9.38
C LEU A 141 1.49 -2.01 10.54
N ARG A 142 2.34 -1.03 10.22
CA ARG A 142 2.88 -0.06 11.17
C ARG A 142 2.39 1.32 10.74
N LEU A 143 1.55 1.93 11.56
CA LEU A 143 0.81 3.15 11.22
C LEU A 143 1.03 4.20 12.31
N ALA A 144 1.05 5.48 11.94
CA ALA A 144 0.82 6.57 12.86
C ALA A 144 -0.66 6.97 12.77
N LEU A 145 -1.36 7.06 13.89
CA LEU A 145 -2.80 7.34 13.91
C LEU A 145 -3.11 8.75 14.43
N ASN A 146 -4.28 9.28 14.06
CA ASN A 146 -4.87 10.49 14.65
C ASN A 146 -5.80 10.20 15.84
N GLY A 147 -6.02 8.93 16.18
CA GLY A 147 -6.95 8.53 17.24
C GLY A 147 -6.78 7.08 17.66
N MET A 148 -7.70 6.60 18.49
CA MET A 148 -7.71 5.21 18.94
C MET A 148 -8.49 4.32 17.99
N ILE A 149 -7.90 3.20 17.58
CA ILE A 149 -8.60 2.13 16.86
C ILE A 149 -9.09 1.09 17.86
N ARG A 150 -10.36 0.72 17.76
CA ARG A 150 -11.01 -0.33 18.54
C ARG A 150 -11.59 -1.38 17.59
N PHE A 151 -11.66 -2.62 18.06
CA PHE A 151 -12.24 -3.76 17.33
C PHE A 151 -13.47 -4.26 18.08
N PRO A 152 -14.62 -3.56 17.99
CA PRO A 152 -15.82 -3.95 18.71
C PRO A 152 -16.31 -5.33 18.26
N GLY A 153 -16.80 -6.14 19.20
CA GLY A 153 -17.33 -7.48 18.94
C GLY A 153 -16.27 -8.58 18.81
N TYR A 154 -14.99 -8.27 19.00
CA TYR A 154 -13.93 -9.27 19.12
C TYR A 154 -13.65 -9.57 20.59
N ARG A 155 -13.33 -10.84 20.91
CA ARG A 155 -12.86 -11.21 22.25
C ARG A 155 -11.46 -10.63 22.45
N GLU A 156 -11.28 -9.81 23.48
CA GLU A 156 -10.01 -9.14 23.78
C GLU A 156 -9.25 -9.86 24.89
N TYR A 157 -7.98 -10.16 24.63
CA TYR A 157 -7.01 -10.64 25.60
C TYR A 157 -5.88 -9.63 25.71
N VAL A 158 -5.53 -9.24 26.94
CA VAL A 158 -4.54 -8.19 27.21
C VAL A 158 -3.33 -8.77 27.93
N ARG A 159 -2.13 -8.55 27.40
CA ARG A 159 -0.86 -8.85 28.07
C ARG A 159 0.12 -7.69 27.90
N GLY A 160 0.21 -6.85 28.94
CA GLY A 160 1.03 -5.64 28.91
C GLY A 160 0.57 -4.65 27.82
N ARG A 161 1.46 -4.31 26.88
CA ARG A 161 1.17 -3.41 25.75
C ARG A 161 0.54 -4.10 24.54
N VAL A 162 0.47 -5.43 24.57
CA VAL A 162 -0.08 -6.24 23.48
C VAL A 162 -1.53 -6.59 23.79
N ARG A 163 -2.38 -6.43 22.79
CA ARG A 163 -3.80 -6.79 22.82
C ARG A 163 -4.08 -7.74 21.68
N VAL A 164 -4.68 -8.88 21.98
CA VAL A 164 -5.05 -9.89 21.00
C VAL A 164 -6.57 -9.91 20.90
N TYR A 165 -7.08 -9.75 19.68
CA TYR A 165 -8.51 -9.79 19.38
C TYR A 165 -8.79 -11.02 18.51
N GLY A 166 -9.75 -11.85 18.92
CA GLY A 166 -10.14 -13.06 18.18
C GLY A 166 -11.63 -13.10 17.89
N LYS A 167 -11.99 -13.44 16.65
CA LYS A 167 -13.36 -13.73 16.22
C LYS A 167 -13.34 -14.48 14.88
N ASP A 168 -14.19 -15.49 14.70
CA ASP A 168 -14.49 -16.15 13.42
C ASP A 168 -13.24 -16.38 12.54
N SER A 169 -12.31 -17.23 12.99
CA SER A 169 -11.07 -17.56 12.26
C SER A 169 -10.12 -16.38 11.93
N LEU A 170 -10.38 -15.18 12.48
CA LEU A 170 -9.56 -13.98 12.36
C LEU A 170 -8.96 -13.60 13.72
N VAL A 171 -7.65 -13.40 13.72
CA VAL A 171 -6.86 -12.94 14.87
C VAL A 171 -6.19 -11.63 14.53
N ILE A 172 -6.32 -10.65 15.41
CA ILE A 172 -5.71 -9.32 15.30
C ILE A 172 -4.84 -9.12 16.53
N VAL A 173 -3.54 -8.96 16.31
CA VAL A 173 -2.59 -8.61 17.36
C VAL A 173 -2.22 -7.15 17.23
N LYS A 174 -2.49 -6.38 18.27
CA LYS A 174 -2.30 -4.94 18.33
C LYS A 174 -1.26 -4.60 19.39
N GLU A 175 -0.29 -3.80 19.01
CA GLU A 175 0.66 -3.15 19.92
C GLU A 175 0.60 -1.63 19.69
N SER A 176 0.55 -0.85 20.77
CA SER A 176 0.48 0.62 20.70
C SER A 176 1.60 1.25 21.51
N SER A 177 2.29 2.23 20.90
CA SER A 177 3.36 3.00 21.54
C SER A 177 3.26 4.47 21.12
N GLY A 178 2.72 5.31 22.00
CA GLY A 178 2.41 6.71 21.66
C GLY A 178 1.39 6.80 20.52
N SER A 179 1.71 7.57 19.48
CA SER A 179 0.87 7.68 18.27
C SER A 179 1.10 6.54 17.26
N GLU A 180 2.06 5.65 17.51
CA GLU A 180 2.36 4.52 16.63
C GLU A 180 1.52 3.29 17.02
N LEU A 181 0.91 2.70 16.00
CA LEU A 181 0.16 1.46 16.06
C LEU A 181 0.87 0.41 15.21
N ARG A 182 1.09 -0.77 15.78
CA ARG A 182 1.49 -1.97 15.05
C ARG A 182 0.36 -2.98 15.12
N VAL A 183 -0.07 -3.47 13.96
CA VAL A 183 -1.12 -4.49 13.86
C VAL A 183 -0.60 -5.64 13.02
N SER A 184 -0.73 -6.85 13.51
CA SER A 184 -0.69 -8.04 12.66
C SER A 184 -2.08 -8.67 12.60
N LEU A 185 -2.50 -9.05 11.40
CA LEU A 185 -3.75 -9.77 11.16
C LEU A 185 -3.43 -11.14 10.59
N VAL A 186 -4.19 -12.14 11.02
CA VAL A 186 -4.13 -13.52 10.54
C VAL A 186 -5.55 -14.00 10.36
N THR A 187 -5.89 -14.52 9.19
CA THR A 187 -7.23 -15.04 8.91
C THR A 187 -7.17 -16.30 8.06
N THR A 188 -8.18 -17.15 8.18
CA THR A 188 -8.50 -18.14 7.14
C THR A 188 -9.29 -17.49 6.00
N ILE A 189 -9.50 -18.26 4.93
CA ILE A 189 -10.32 -17.84 3.77
C ILE A 189 -11.77 -17.49 4.14
N GLU A 190 -12.32 -18.09 5.21
CA GLU A 190 -13.72 -17.91 5.64
C GLU A 190 -14.02 -16.46 6.06
N SER A 191 -13.00 -15.74 6.54
CA SER A 191 -13.12 -14.36 7.06
C SER A 191 -12.35 -13.34 6.23
N ILE A 192 -12.13 -13.63 4.94
CA ILE A 192 -11.33 -12.80 4.03
C ILE A 192 -11.93 -11.41 3.80
N ASP A 193 -13.26 -11.30 3.79
CA ASP A 193 -13.97 -10.03 3.64
C ASP A 193 -13.78 -9.14 4.88
N GLN A 194 -13.91 -9.72 6.09
CA GLN A 194 -13.61 -9.05 7.35
C GLN A 194 -12.14 -8.58 7.39
N PHE A 195 -11.20 -9.42 6.98
CA PHE A 195 -9.78 -9.09 6.90
C PHE A 195 -9.54 -7.89 5.98
N THR A 196 -10.07 -7.93 4.76
CA THR A 196 -9.92 -6.86 3.77
C THR A 196 -10.52 -5.55 4.29
N LYS A 197 -11.71 -5.62 4.89
CA LYS A 197 -12.37 -4.47 5.52
C LYS A 197 -11.52 -3.86 6.63
N ILE A 198 -10.99 -4.67 7.54
CA ILE A 198 -10.17 -4.15 8.65
C ILE A 198 -8.89 -3.52 8.13
N VAL A 199 -8.20 -4.14 7.16
CA VAL A 199 -6.98 -3.55 6.58
C VAL A 199 -7.29 -2.18 5.95
N MET A 200 -8.37 -2.07 5.19
CA MET A 200 -8.81 -0.80 4.61
C MET A 200 -9.17 0.23 5.67
N ASP A 201 -9.88 -0.16 6.73
CA ASP A 201 -10.26 0.74 7.82
C ASP A 201 -9.04 1.23 8.62
N LEU A 202 -8.05 0.36 8.85
CA LEU A 202 -6.77 0.73 9.45
C LEU A 202 -6.02 1.76 8.61
N VAL A 203 -5.96 1.57 7.28
CA VAL A 203 -5.32 2.52 6.36
C VAL A 203 -6.07 3.85 6.34
N ARG A 204 -7.40 3.85 6.26
CA ARG A 204 -8.23 5.06 6.31
C ARG A 204 -8.06 5.84 7.61
N ALA A 205 -7.93 5.14 8.74
CA ALA A 205 -7.70 5.75 10.04
C ALA A 205 -6.26 6.22 10.27
N SER A 206 -5.33 5.83 9.40
CA SER A 206 -3.92 6.21 9.52
C SER A 206 -3.70 7.66 9.08
N ARG A 207 -2.79 8.34 9.78
CA ARG A 207 -2.18 9.59 9.32
C ARG A 207 -0.96 9.31 8.46
N ILE A 208 -0.11 8.37 8.87
CA ILE A 208 1.09 7.98 8.11
C ILE A 208 1.19 6.46 8.08
N ILE A 209 1.48 5.90 6.91
CA ILE A 209 1.80 4.48 6.73
C ILE A 209 3.32 4.33 6.84
N ASN A 210 3.81 3.80 7.96
CA ASN A 210 5.24 3.60 8.20
C ASN A 210 5.76 2.27 7.62
N ASP A 211 4.91 1.24 7.61
CA ASP A 211 5.17 -0.06 7.00
C ASP A 211 3.82 -0.74 6.70
N PHE A 212 3.75 -1.49 5.61
CA PHE A 212 2.59 -2.28 5.20
C PHE A 212 3.12 -3.49 4.45
N ARG A 213 2.73 -4.70 4.86
CA ARG A 213 3.20 -5.95 4.26
C ARG A 213 2.09 -6.98 4.27
N LEU A 214 1.78 -7.56 3.12
CA LEU A 214 0.90 -8.72 3.01
C LEU A 214 1.74 -10.00 3.07
N GLY A 215 1.15 -11.11 3.53
CA GLY A 215 1.86 -12.39 3.71
C GLY A 215 2.91 -12.38 4.82
N ARG A 216 2.92 -11.36 5.68
CA ARG A 216 3.86 -11.22 6.80
C ARG A 216 3.12 -10.85 8.08
N ILE A 217 3.64 -11.33 9.19
CA ILE A 217 3.23 -10.95 10.55
C ILE A 217 4.43 -10.37 11.30
N GLY A 218 4.17 -9.54 12.31
CA GLY A 218 5.22 -9.04 13.19
C GLY A 218 5.93 -10.19 13.91
N HIS A 219 7.23 -10.03 14.19
CA HIS A 219 8.03 -11.06 14.87
C HIS A 219 7.46 -11.43 16.25
N SER A 220 6.92 -10.46 16.98
CA SER A 220 6.23 -10.67 18.26
C SER A 220 5.00 -11.57 18.15
N VAL A 221 4.39 -11.64 16.96
CA VAL A 221 3.18 -12.41 16.69
C VAL A 221 3.48 -13.85 16.36
N ARG A 222 4.63 -14.17 15.76
CA ARG A 222 5.08 -15.56 15.57
C ARG A 222 5.08 -16.32 16.90
N MET A 223 5.71 -15.72 17.92
CA MET A 223 5.74 -16.29 19.26
C MET A 223 4.36 -16.39 19.93
N ILE A 224 3.44 -15.46 19.64
CA ILE A 224 2.08 -15.48 20.18
C ILE A 224 1.23 -16.53 19.47
N LEU A 225 1.36 -16.70 18.16
CA LEU A 225 0.68 -17.77 17.43
C LEU A 225 1.15 -19.14 17.90
N ASP A 226 2.45 -19.33 18.15
CA ASP A 226 2.95 -20.59 18.72
C ASP A 226 2.41 -20.82 20.16
N ALA A 227 2.13 -19.75 20.90
CA ALA A 227 1.60 -19.80 22.28
C ALA A 227 0.06 -19.78 22.40
N PHE A 228 -0.67 -19.33 21.38
CA PHE A 228 -2.15 -19.27 21.33
C PHE A 228 -2.78 -20.24 20.32
N ILE A 229 -2.01 -20.83 19.41
CA ILE A 229 -2.33 -22.08 18.72
C ILE A 229 -1.84 -23.29 19.56
N PRO A 230 -2.17 -23.37 20.86
CA PRO A 230 -2.37 -24.68 21.48
C PRO A 230 -3.76 -24.83 22.12
N ASN A 231 -4.37 -25.97 21.78
CA ASN A 231 -5.40 -26.76 22.46
C ASN A 231 -6.84 -26.23 22.64
N ASN A 232 -7.13 -24.93 22.72
CA ASN A 232 -8.50 -24.49 23.07
C ASN A 232 -9.50 -24.46 21.90
N LEU A 233 -9.03 -24.62 20.65
CA LEU A 233 -9.90 -24.81 19.49
C LEU A 233 -10.23 -26.29 19.22
N ILE A 234 -9.51 -27.23 19.86
CA ILE A 234 -9.76 -28.68 19.77
C ILE A 234 -10.69 -29.14 20.90
N THR A 235 -10.78 -28.41 22.02
CA THR A 235 -11.65 -28.78 23.14
C THR A 235 -13.13 -28.43 22.95
N LEU A 236 -13.50 -27.64 21.94
CA LEU A 236 -14.92 -27.34 21.65
C LEU A 236 -15.59 -28.38 20.74
N SER A 237 -14.86 -29.37 20.23
CA SER A 237 -15.45 -30.48 19.45
C SER A 237 -15.71 -31.75 20.26
N ASN A 238 -15.40 -31.76 21.57
CA ASN A 238 -15.54 -32.94 22.43
C ASN A 238 -16.50 -32.75 23.61
N GLU A 239 -17.35 -31.71 23.61
CA GLU A 239 -18.44 -31.58 24.60
C GLU A 239 -19.82 -31.96 24.06
N ASP A 240 -19.90 -32.51 22.85
CA ASP A 240 -21.09 -33.19 22.34
C ASP A 240 -20.72 -34.58 21.78
N THR A 241 -20.41 -35.54 22.66
CA THR A 241 -20.76 -36.98 22.54
C THR A 241 -20.31 -37.76 23.76
#